data_AF-A0A538CE13-F1
#
_entry.id   AF-A0A538CE13-F1
#
_cell.length_a   1.000
_cell.length_b   1.000
_cell.length_c   1.000
_cell.angle_alpha   90.00
_cell.angle_beta   90.00
_cell.angle_gamma   90.00
#
_symmetry.space_group_name_H-M   'P 1'
#
loop_
_entity.id
_entity.type
_entity.pdbx_description
1 polymer ?
#
loop_
_entity_poly.entity_id
_entity_poly.type
_entity_poly.pdbx_seq_one_letter_code
_entity_poly.pdbx_strand_id
1 'polypeptide(L)'
;VVCEGTSHVATVEVASAAAMSGIAFKSIVAVRGQLTAEMVGEALEPDPYGVDVVDLLSLENTHQVGGGTVMPVDELRGIRK
;
A
#
# COMPACT_ATOMS: atom_id res chain seq x y z
N VAL A 1 -7.81 2.14 1.10
CA VAL A 1 -6.54 2.28 0.35
C VAL A 1 -5.56 1.24 0.84
N VAL A 2 -4.96 0.45 -0.05
CA VAL A 2 -3.86 -0.46 0.32
C VAL A 2 -2.53 0.27 0.21
N CYS A 3 -1.62 0.05 1.15
CA CYS A 3 -0.27 0.61 1.15
C CYS A 3 0.65 -0.19 2.07
N GLU A 4 1.94 0.13 2.06
CA GLU A 4 2.86 -0.39 3.06
C GLU A 4 2.58 0.25 4.45
N GLY A 5 2.68 -0.54 5.52
CA GLY A 5 2.25 -0.14 6.86
C GLY A 5 3.06 0.96 7.52
N THR A 6 4.28 1.19 7.07
CA THR A 6 5.17 2.27 7.49
C THR A 6 5.32 3.38 6.45
N SER A 7 4.53 3.35 5.37
CA SER A 7 4.52 4.40 4.37
C SER A 7 4.08 5.75 4.95
N HIS A 8 4.55 6.82 4.33
CA HIS A 8 4.30 8.20 4.75
C HIS A 8 2.80 8.51 4.80
N VAL A 9 2.05 8.05 3.80
CA VAL A 9 0.60 8.26 3.71
C VAL A 9 -0.15 7.58 4.86
N ALA A 10 0.32 6.42 5.32
CA ALA A 10 -0.34 5.62 6.35
C ALA A 10 0.03 6.02 7.78
N THR A 11 1.15 6.74 7.95
CA THR A 11 1.71 7.07 9.26
C THR A 11 1.69 8.57 9.55
N VAL A 12 2.17 9.40 8.62
CA VAL A 12 2.34 10.85 8.80
C VAL A 12 1.09 11.62 8.35
N GLU A 13 0.39 11.13 7.32
CA GLU A 13 -0.74 11.83 6.69
C GLU A 13 -2.11 11.18 6.99
N VAL A 14 -2.15 10.19 7.88
CA VAL A 14 -3.35 9.37 8.16
C VAL A 14 -4.57 10.20 8.57
N ALA A 15 -4.36 11.25 9.35
CA ALA A 15 -5.43 12.14 9.80
C ALA A 15 -6.04 12.93 8.63
N SER A 16 -5.21 13.39 7.69
CA SER A 16 -5.67 14.12 6.51
C SER A 16 -6.43 13.20 5.56
N ALA A 17 -5.95 11.97 5.34
CA ALA A 17 -6.65 10.97 4.53
C ALA A 17 -8.07 10.68 5.07
N ALA A 18 -8.19 10.49 6.39
CA ALA A 18 -9.48 10.29 7.05
C ALA A 18 -10.38 11.53 6.96
N ALA A 19 -9.86 12.72 7.30
CA ALA A 19 -10.65 13.94 7.37
C ALA A 19 -11.11 14.46 5.99
N MET A 20 -10.27 14.33 4.96
CA MET A 20 -10.53 14.90 3.64
C MET A 20 -11.23 13.94 2.69
N SER A 21 -11.06 12.63 2.87
CA SER A 21 -11.57 11.63 1.93
C SER A 21 -12.37 10.50 2.59
N GLY A 22 -12.47 10.47 3.92
CA GLY A 22 -13.24 9.43 4.62
C GLY A 22 -12.70 8.02 4.40
N ILE A 23 -11.42 7.87 4.06
CA ILE A 23 -10.79 6.59 3.75
C ILE A 23 -10.02 6.04 4.94
N ALA A 24 -9.87 4.71 4.95
CA ALA A 24 -8.95 3.99 5.82
C ALA A 24 -7.86 3.29 5.02
N PHE A 25 -6.76 2.94 5.71
CA PHE A 25 -5.66 2.17 5.14
C PHE A 25 -5.75 0.69 5.52
N LYS A 26 -5.58 -0.19 4.52
CA LYS A 26 -5.32 -1.61 4.68
C LYS A 26 -3.83 -1.82 4.46
N SER A 27 -3.08 -2.00 5.54
CA SER A 27 -1.62 -2.02 5.50
C SER A 27 -1.06 -3.41 5.23
N ILE A 28 -0.03 -3.45 4.40
CA ILE A 28 0.82 -4.63 4.17
C ILE A 28 2.15 -4.38 4.89
N VAL A 29 2.66 -5.38 5.61
CA VAL A 29 4.01 -5.31 6.19
C VAL A 29 5.01 -5.86 5.19
N ALA A 30 5.94 -5.03 4.75
CA ALA A 30 6.96 -5.44 3.78
C ALA A 30 8.37 -5.12 4.24
N VAL A 31 9.30 -6.03 3.94
CA VAL A 31 10.71 -5.83 4.29
C VAL A 31 11.26 -4.63 3.52
N ARG A 32 11.74 -3.64 4.27
CA ARG A 32 12.26 -2.38 3.73
C ARG A 32 11.30 -1.66 2.78
N GLY A 33 9.99 -1.75 3.04
CA GLY A 33 9.00 -1.05 2.22
C GLY A 33 8.75 -1.66 0.83
N GLN A 34 9.33 -2.82 0.52
CA GLN A 34 9.27 -3.41 -0.82
C GLN A 34 8.08 -4.35 -0.98
N LEU A 35 6.96 -3.81 -1.49
CA LEU A 35 5.77 -4.58 -1.81
C LEU A 35 5.99 -5.41 -3.08
N THR A 36 5.65 -6.70 -3.05
CA THR A 36 5.65 -7.53 -4.26
C THR A 36 4.28 -7.55 -4.92
N ALA A 37 4.22 -7.89 -6.21
CA ALA A 37 2.96 -8.10 -6.92
C ALA A 37 2.06 -9.16 -6.26
N GLU A 38 2.67 -10.20 -5.66
CA GLU A 38 1.97 -11.26 -4.92
C GLU A 38 1.31 -10.70 -3.64
N MET A 39 2.07 -10.00 -2.81
CA MET A 39 1.55 -9.37 -1.58
C MET A 39 0.40 -8.40 -1.88
N VAL A 40 0.54 -7.61 -2.95
CA VAL A 40 -0.52 -6.72 -3.40
C VAL A 40 -1.74 -7.52 -3.87
N GLY A 41 -1.54 -8.60 -4.63
CA GLY A 41 -2.62 -9.49 -5.07
C GLY A 41 -3.43 -10.05 -3.90
N GLU A 42 -2.75 -10.57 -2.88
CA GLU A 42 -3.41 -11.09 -1.66
C GLU A 42 -4.20 -10.00 -0.91
N ALA A 43 -3.64 -8.79 -0.82
CA ALA A 43 -4.31 -7.69 -0.12
C ALA A 43 -5.56 -7.16 -0.84
N LEU A 44 -5.62 -7.34 -2.15
CA LEU A 44 -6.75 -6.94 -3.00
C LEU A 44 -7.84 -8.01 -3.11
N GLU A 45 -7.59 -9.23 -2.62
CA GLU A 45 -8.61 -10.28 -2.62
C GLU A 45 -9.79 -9.84 -1.74
N PRO A 46 -11.04 -9.88 -2.26
CA PRO A 46 -12.22 -9.57 -1.47
C PRO A 46 -12.34 -10.53 -0.29
N ASP A 47 -12.85 -10.02 0.83
CA ASP A 47 -13.23 -10.91 1.93
C ASP A 47 -14.43 -11.80 1.52
N PRO A 48 -14.73 -12.89 2.26
CA PRO A 48 -15.81 -13.81 1.91
C PRO A 48 -17.20 -13.16 1.83
N TYR A 49 -17.36 -11.96 2.40
CA TYR A 49 -18.61 -11.20 2.42
C TYR A 49 -18.64 -10.09 1.37
N GLY A 50 -17.56 -9.88 0.62
CA GLY A 50 -17.40 -8.83 -0.38
C GLY A 50 -17.41 -7.41 0.18
N VAL A 51 -17.05 -7.21 1.45
CA VAL A 51 -17.14 -5.89 2.12
C VAL A 51 -15.84 -5.09 2.04
N ASP A 52 -14.71 -5.74 1.86
CA ASP A 52 -13.41 -5.09 1.69
C ASP A 52 -13.26 -4.60 0.24
N VAL A 53 -13.68 -3.36 -0.04
CA VAL A 53 -13.48 -2.72 -1.33
C VAL A 53 -12.19 -1.90 -1.30
N VAL A 54 -11.22 -2.29 -2.14
CA VAL A 54 -9.98 -1.53 -2.34
C VAL A 54 -10.02 -0.82 -3.69
N ASP A 55 -10.27 0.48 -3.67
CA ASP A 55 -10.30 1.31 -4.88
C ASP A 55 -8.94 1.95 -5.24
N LEU A 56 -7.98 1.90 -4.31
CA LEU A 56 -6.68 2.55 -4.48
C LEU A 56 -5.56 1.76 -3.80
N LEU A 57 -4.44 1.63 -4.52
CA LEU A 57 -3.14 1.17 -4.04
C LEU A 57 -2.16 2.35 -4.04
N SER A 58 -1.46 2.57 -2.94
CA SER A 58 -0.36 3.54 -2.82
C SER A 58 0.98 2.81 -2.68
N LEU A 59 1.97 3.24 -3.45
CA LEU A 59 3.35 2.74 -3.42
C LEU A 59 4.30 3.89 -3.13
N GLU A 60 5.21 3.69 -2.17
CA GLU A 60 6.25 4.67 -1.84
C GLU A 60 7.59 4.23 -2.44
N ASN A 61 8.04 4.92 -3.48
CA ASN A 61 9.35 4.69 -4.10
C ASN A 61 10.39 5.61 -3.46
N THR A 62 11.60 5.09 -3.18
CA THR A 62 12.54 5.65 -2.18
C THR A 62 11.95 5.64 -0.78
N HIS A 63 11.50 4.45 -0.35
CA HIS A 63 10.75 4.29 0.88
C HIS A 63 11.53 4.76 2.11
N GLN A 64 11.00 5.75 2.83
CA GLN A 64 11.71 6.48 3.87
C GLN A 64 12.09 5.56 5.04
N VAL A 65 11.10 4.89 5.64
CA VAL A 65 11.34 3.91 6.74
C VAL A 65 12.13 2.69 6.25
N GLY A 66 11.95 2.27 4.99
CA GLY A 66 12.72 1.19 4.36
C GLY A 66 14.21 1.50 4.11
N GLY A 67 14.66 2.71 4.44
CA GLY A 67 16.03 3.16 4.25
C GLY A 67 16.32 3.64 2.83
N GLY A 68 15.36 4.32 2.21
CA GLY A 68 15.47 4.88 0.86
C GLY A 68 15.48 3.83 -0.25
N THR A 69 14.81 2.70 -0.05
CA THR A 69 14.75 1.62 -1.05
C THR A 69 14.05 2.07 -2.33
N VAL A 70 14.70 1.80 -3.46
CA VAL A 70 14.12 2.01 -4.79
C VAL A 70 13.28 0.80 -5.15
N MET A 71 12.04 1.05 -5.55
CA MET A 71 11.12 0.02 -6.01
C MET A 71 11.63 -0.59 -7.32
N PRO A 72 11.79 -1.92 -7.42
CA PRO A 72 12.15 -2.58 -8.67
C PRO A 72 11.09 -2.31 -9.75
N VAL A 73 11.54 -1.94 -10.95
CA VAL A 73 10.62 -1.64 -12.06
C VAL A 73 9.81 -2.87 -12.45
N ASP A 74 10.38 -4.07 -12.36
CA ASP A 74 9.68 -5.31 -12.72
C ASP A 74 8.56 -5.64 -11.72
N GLU A 75 8.77 -5.39 -10.42
CA GLU A 75 7.68 -5.48 -9.44
C GLU A 75 6.60 -4.44 -9.70
N LEU A 76 6.97 -3.19 -9.99
CA LEU A 76 6.00 -2.15 -10.35
C LEU A 76 5.16 -2.54 -11.57
N ARG A 77 5.77 -3.19 -12.57
CA ARG A 77 5.06 -3.75 -13.73
C ARG A 77 4.15 -4.92 -13.35
N GLY A 78 4.59 -5.80 -12.45
CA GLY A 78 3.75 -6.89 -11.95
C GLY A 78 2.53 -6.41 -11.18
N ILE A 79 2.66 -5.29 -10.46
CA ILE A 79 1.57 -4.64 -9.73
C ILE A 79 0.60 -3.92 -10.68
N ARG A 80 1.13 -3.23 -11.70
CA ARG A 80 0.34 -2.51 -12.71
C ARG A 80 -0.30 -3.50 -13.68
N LYS A 81 -1.55 -3.90 -13.41
CA LYS A 81 -2.39 -4.60 -14.41
C LYS A 81 -2.94 -3.64 -15.46
#